data_AF-A0AAW9EC55-F1
#
_entry.id   AF-A0AAW9EC55-F1
#
_cell.length_a   1.000
_cell.length_b   1.000
_cell.length_c   1.000
_cell.angle_alpha   90.00
_cell.angle_beta   90.00
_cell.angle_gamma   90.00
#
_symmetry.space_group_name_H-M   'P 1'
#
loop_
_entity.id
_entity.type
_entity.pdbx_description
1 polymer ?
#
loop_
_entity_poly.entity_id
_entity_poly.type
_entity_poly.pdbx_seq_one_letter_code
_entity_poly.pdbx_strand_id
1 'polypeptide(L)' 'LNLSIEQGEMVVLVGPSGCGKSTLLRMIAGLETITDGDLLIDNRRVNEHEPSERDIAMVFQNYALYPHMSVYD' A
#
# COMPACT_ATOMS: atom_id res chain seq x y z
N LEU A 1 -2.98 -12.47 8.57
CA LEU A 1 -1.72 -12.47 7.80
C LEU A 1 -0.66 -11.87 8.71
N ASN A 2 0.53 -12.46 8.80
CA ASN A 2 1.64 -11.87 9.55
C ASN A 2 2.83 -11.72 8.60
N LEU A 3 3.36 -10.50 8.51
CA LEU A 3 4.50 -10.16 7.66
C LEU A 3 5.34 -9.12 8.40
N SER A 4 6.65 -9.22 8.28
CA SER A 4 7.60 -8.22 8.77
C SER A 4 8.55 -7.93 7.62
N ILE A 5 8.78 -6.66 7.36
CA ILE A 5 9.64 -6.17 6.28
C ILE A 5 10.66 -5.26 6.95
N GLU A 6 11.93 -5.59 6.79
CA GLU A 6 13.01 -4.82 7.38
C GLU A 6 13.35 -3.59 6.52
N GLN A 7 14.01 -2.60 7.12
CA GLN A 7 14.41 -1.39 6.41
C GLN A 7 15.31 -1.73 5.21
N GLY A 8 14.90 -1.27 4.02
CA GLY A 8 15.63 -1.50 2.78
C GLY A 8 15.41 -2.88 2.13
N GLU A 9 14.54 -3.71 2.69
CA GLU A 9 14.20 -5.00 2.12
C GLU A 9 13.32 -4.85 0.87
N MET A 10 13.61 -5.64 -0.16
CA MET A 10 12.80 -5.72 -1.37
C MET A 10 11.92 -6.97 -1.33
N VAL A 11 10.62 -6.77 -1.14
CA VAL A 11 9.64 -7.86 -1.03
C VAL A 11 8.80 -7.97 -2.29
N VAL A 12 8.58 -9.20 -2.76
CA VAL A 12 7.71 -9.49 -3.91
C VAL A 12 6.53 -10.35 -3.46
N LEU A 13 5.31 -9.86 -3.68
CA LEU A 13 4.08 -10.60 -3.39
C LEU A 13 3.65 -11.42 -4.62
N VAL A 14 3.73 -12.75 -4.53
CA VAL A 14 3.36 -13.67 -5.61
C VAL A 14 2.15 -14.52 -5.22
N GLY A 15 1.24 -14.74 -6.17
CA GLY A 15 0.12 -15.67 -6.01
C GLY A 15 -0.88 -15.59 -7.16
N PRO A 16 -1.84 -16.53 -7.25
CA PRO A 16 -2.84 -16.58 -8.31
C PRO A 16 -3.68 -15.30 -8.44
N SER A 17 -4.40 -15.14 -9.56
CA SER A 17 -5.40 -14.07 -9.69
C SER A 17 -6.44 -14.18 -8.57
N GLY A 18 -6.82 -13.05 -7.98
CA GLY A 18 -7.80 -13.01 -6.88
C GLY A 18 -7.28 -13.39 -5.50
N CYS A 19 -6.00 -13.72 -5.32
CA CYS A 19 -5.45 -14.11 -4.01
C CYS A 19 -5.24 -12.95 -3.00
N GLY A 20 -5.70 -11.73 -3.30
CA GLY A 20 -5.65 -10.59 -2.38
C GLY A 20 -4.39 -9.70 -2.42
N LYS A 21 -3.51 -9.84 -3.41
CA LYS A 21 -2.29 -8.99 -3.54
C LYS A 21 -2.63 -7.50 -3.57
N SER A 22 -3.52 -7.10 -4.48
CA SER A 22 -3.92 -5.70 -4.64
C SER A 22 -4.67 -5.18 -3.42
N THR A 23 -5.47 -6.04 -2.76
CA THR A 23 -6.13 -5.72 -1.48
C THR A 23 -5.10 -5.43 -0.38
N LEU A 24 -4.06 -6.25 -0.24
CA LEU A 24 -2.98 -6.02 0.73
C LEU A 24 -2.26 -4.70 0.46
N LEU A 25 -1.87 -4.43 -0.79
CA LEU A 25 -1.22 -3.18 -1.16
C LEU A 25 -2.10 -1.96 -0.90
N ARG A 26 -3.41 -2.05 -1.15
CA ARG A 26 -4.36 -0.97 -0.86
C ARG A 26 -4.55 -0.74 0.64
N MET A 27 -4.58 -1.81 1.44
CA MET A 27 -4.63 -1.68 2.91
C MET A 27 -3.37 -1.01 3.47
N ILE A 28 -2.19 -1.37 2.95
CA ILE A 28 -0.92 -0.70 3.29
C ILE A 28 -1.00 0.79 2.93
N ALA A 29 -1.46 1.08 1.70
CA ALA A 29 -1.66 2.44 1.17
C ALA A 29 -2.70 3.29 1.92
N GLY A 30 -3.55 2.69 2.75
CA GLY A 30 -4.69 3.37 3.38
C GLY A 30 -5.88 3.59 2.45
N LEU A 31 -5.91 2.93 1.30
CA LEU A 31 -6.99 3.02 0.30
C LEU A 31 -8.08 1.97 0.51
N GLU A 32 -7.87 1.08 1.47
CA GLU A 32 -8.81 0.07 1.90
C GLU A 32 -8.67 -0.13 3.41
N THR A 33 -9.79 -0.25 4.12
CA THR A 33 -9.82 -0.36 5.58
C THR A 33 -9.38 -1.75 6.03
N ILE A 34 -8.60 -1.80 7.10
CA ILE A 34 -8.21 -3.06 7.75
C ILE A 34 -9.33 -3.48 8.71
N THR A 35 -9.91 -4.66 8.48
CA THR A 35 -11.02 -5.16 9.31
C THR A 35 -10.57 -5.54 10.73
N ASP A 36 -9.39 -6.15 10.86
CA ASP A 36 -8.83 -6.59 12.14
C ASP A 36 -7.29 -6.72 12.06
N GLY A 37 -6.64 -6.68 13.22
CA GLY A 37 -5.18 -6.70 13.37
C GLY A 37 -4.52 -5.34 13.20
N ASP A 38 -3.18 -5.33 13.22
CA ASP A 38 -2.38 -4.11 13.26
C ASP A 38 -1.46 -4.01 12.04
N LEU A 39 -1.42 -2.82 11.43
CA LEU A 39 -0.43 -2.42 10.45
C LEU A 39 0.50 -1.40 11.08
N LEU A 40 1.79 -1.73 11.10
CA LEU A 40 2.83 -0.86 11.63
C LEU A 40 3.75 -0.37 10.52
N ILE A 41 3.99 0.93 10.49
CA ILE A 41 5.03 1.58 9.67
C ILE A 41 5.91 2.35 10.65
N ASP A 42 7.24 2.13 10.61
CA ASP A 42 8.19 2.71 11.57
C ASP A 42 7.79 2.54 13.04
N ASN A 43 7.32 1.33 13.39
CA ASN A 43 6.79 0.98 14.72
C ASN A 43 5.57 1.80 15.19
N ARG A 44 4.92 2.54 14.29
CA ARG A 44 3.67 3.26 14.56
C ARG A 44 2.50 2.52 13.96
N ARG A 45 1.44 2.30 14.73
CA ARG A 45 0.20 1.71 14.23
C ARG A 45 -0.53 2.75 13.37
N VAL A 46 -0.74 2.44 12.09
CA VAL A 46 -1.26 3.39 11.09
C VAL A 46 -2.65 3.03 10.55
N ASN A 47 -3.36 2.09 11.18
CA ASN A 47 -4.65 1.60 10.70
C ASN A 47 -5.65 2.72 10.38
N GLU A 48 -5.71 3.76 11.22
CA GLU A 48 -6.63 4.89 11.11
C GLU A 48 -6.00 6.14 10.47
N HIS A 49 -4.73 6.07 10.05
CA HIS A 49 -4.08 7.18 9.36
C HIS A 49 -4.60 7.29 7.92
N GLU A 50 -4.82 8.52 7.45
CA GLU A 50 -5.15 8.80 6.05
C GLU A 50 -3.96 8.45 5.14
N PRO A 51 -4.17 8.11 3.85
CA PRO A 51 -3.10 7.73 2.92
C PRO A 51 -1.91 8.71 2.90
N SER A 52 -2.17 10.01 2.97
CA SER A 52 -1.15 11.06 2.97
C SER A 52 -0.30 11.12 4.24
N GLU A 53 -0.76 10.51 5.33
CA GLU A 53 -0.09 10.52 6.64
C GLU A 53 0.79 9.29 6.87
N ARG A 54 0.79 8.34 5.93
CA ARG A 54 1.50 7.06 6.04
C ARG A 54 2.91 7.08 5.46
N ASP A 55 3.33 8.19 4.86
CA ASP A 55 4.66 8.38 4.25
C ASP A 55 5.04 7.28 3.23
N ILE A 56 4.11 6.95 2.34
CA ILE A 56 4.26 5.90 1.32
C ILE A 56 3.90 6.42 -0.06
N ALA A 57 4.65 5.94 -1.07
CA ALA A 57 4.35 6.15 -2.47
C ALA A 57 3.80 4.85 -3.08
N MET A 58 2.63 4.93 -3.72
CA MET A 58 2.01 3.78 -4.40
C MET A 58 1.88 4.05 -5.89
N VAL A 59 2.27 3.06 -6.70
CA VAL A 59 1.97 3.01 -8.14
C VAL A 59 0.88 1.97 -8.37
N PHE A 60 -0.21 2.38 -9.02
CA PHE A 60 -1.38 1.52 -9.24
C PHE A 60 -1.24 0.62 -10.47
N GLN A 61 -1.91 -0.54 -10.44
CA GLN A 61 -2.01 -1.43 -11.59
C GLN A 61 -2.73 -0.78 -12.79
N ASN A 62 -3.75 0.02 -12.52
CA ASN A 62 -4.39 0.88 -13.52
C ASN A 62 -3.84 2.29 -13.30
N TYR A 63 -3.21 2.86 -14.32
CA TYR A 63 -2.54 4.15 -14.16
C TYR A 63 -3.53 5.25 -13.77
N ALA A 64 -3.30 5.82 -12.59
CA ALA A 64 -4.03 6.99 -12.10
C ALA A 64 -3.34 8.28 -12.61
N LEU A 65 -3.22 8.40 -13.93
CA LEU A 65 -2.64 9.61 -14.54
C LEU A 65 -3.64 10.76 -14.46
N TYR A 66 -3.11 11.97 -14.28
CA TYR A 66 -3.88 13.18 -14.49
C TYR A 66 -3.98 13.43 -16.00
N PRO A 67 -5.16 13.26 -16.63
CA PRO A 67 -5.28 13.28 -18.09
C PRO A 67 -5.00 14.64 -18.72
N HIS A 68 -4.93 15.69 -17.90
CA HIS A 68 -4.69 17.06 -18.29
C HIS A 68 -3.25 17.52 -18.01
N MET A 69 -2.38 16.64 -17.51
CA MET A 69 -0.97 16.92 -17.24
C MET A 69 -0.11 16.23 -18.29
N SER A 70 1.00 16.88 -18.69
CA SER A 70 1.99 16.23 -19.54
C SER A 70 2.83 15.25 -18.72
N VAL A 71 3.73 14.48 -19.35
CA VAL A 71 4.64 13.58 -18.61
C VAL A 71 5.59 14.35 -17.69
N TYR A 72 5.89 15.61 -18.02
CA TYR A 72 6.81 16.45 -17.23
C TYR A 72 6.10 17.15 -16.05
N ASP A 73 4.82 17.44 -16.21
CA ASP A 73 4.00 18.15 -15.21
C ASP A 73 3.45 17.18 -14.16
#